data_AF-A0A379C8T1-F1
#
_entry.id   AF-A0A379C8T1-F1
#
_cell.length_a   1.000
_cell.length_b   1.000
_cell.length_c   1.000
_cell.angle_alpha   90.00
_cell.angle_beta   90.00
_cell.angle_gamma   90.00
#
_symmetry.space_group_name_H-M   'P 1'
#
loop_
_entity.id
_entity.type
_entity.pdbx_description
1 polymer ?
#
loop_
_entity_poly.entity_id
_entity_poly.type
_entity_poly.pdbx_seq_one_letter_code
_entity_poly.pdbx_strand_id
1 'polypeptide(L)'
;MIARPELYEMLDIQSATVDWIDVTYSAHIPSDTLQKQVIAFLKNVHSGQTKQTRFNRDYETTVCWNSGSRRKSLKAYLKGYEVNKRAEEIKKQLQKNPNSPYLINSLKVLTDTKLQEFANKCVRFEARLLQRYLDDKYIPRNLFNLIKYQRNYEKNGKNLIQDLWNEAFKEIFNAIGDTKMNVYNEEKIVNLLRRNYSKITPKGNVSYSKADRLYGFYERLLDRGYDTVYRSMSRETFRRHLDDLMAIGLTKAQLQNLKSHEKNNIIPLMKLVVIDFSHQKPSWYVEPTYTHLRKVA
;
A
#
# COMPACT_ATOMS: atom_id res chain seq x y z
N MET A 1 -26.41 23.15 -10.27
CA MET A 1 -25.14 22.83 -10.95
C MET A 1 -25.50 22.78 -12.42
N ILE A 2 -25.24 23.87 -13.17
CA ILE A 2 -25.59 23.92 -14.59
C ILE A 2 -24.49 23.14 -15.30
N ALA A 3 -24.76 21.90 -15.69
CA ALA A 3 -23.96 21.24 -16.71
C ALA A 3 -23.99 22.14 -17.94
N ARG A 4 -22.82 22.54 -18.48
CA ARG A 4 -22.72 23.40 -19.66
C ARG A 4 -22.79 22.51 -20.91
N PRO A 5 -23.97 22.29 -21.51
CA PRO A 5 -24.14 21.27 -22.55
C PRO A 5 -23.42 21.67 -23.84
N GLU A 6 -23.36 22.98 -24.11
CA GLU A 6 -22.60 23.59 -25.20
C GLU A 6 -21.12 23.19 -25.19
N LEU A 7 -20.53 23.01 -24.00
CA LEU A 7 -19.13 22.57 -23.90
C LEU A 7 -18.97 21.13 -24.38
N TYR A 8 -19.97 20.27 -24.19
CA TYR A 8 -19.92 18.87 -24.65
C TYR A 8 -19.90 18.80 -26.19
N GLU A 9 -20.68 19.66 -26.86
CA GLU A 9 -20.72 19.75 -28.33
C GLU A 9 -19.40 20.25 -28.93
N MET A 10 -18.61 21.02 -28.17
CA MET A 10 -17.31 21.53 -28.60
C MET A 10 -16.15 20.54 -28.41
N LEU A 11 -16.38 19.39 -27.76
CA LEU A 11 -15.34 18.41 -27.44
C LEU A 11 -15.42 17.21 -28.37
N ASP A 12 -14.25 16.73 -28.83
CA ASP A 12 -14.16 15.40 -29.45
C ASP A 12 -14.19 14.32 -28.37
N ILE A 13 -15.40 13.99 -27.95
CA ILE A 13 -15.64 13.01 -26.89
C ILE A 13 -15.13 11.63 -27.32
N GLN A 14 -15.25 11.27 -28.59
CA GLN A 14 -14.91 9.93 -29.09
C GLN A 14 -13.41 9.64 -28.99
N SER A 15 -12.56 10.67 -29.09
CA SER A 15 -11.11 10.52 -28.90
C SER A 15 -10.64 10.63 -27.45
N ALA A 16 -11.55 10.78 -26.47
CA ALA A 16 -11.19 10.90 -25.05
C ALA A 16 -10.23 9.79 -24.60
N THR A 17 -9.11 10.20 -24.00
CA THR A 17 -8.06 9.31 -23.51
C THR A 17 -7.98 9.30 -21.99
N VAL A 18 -7.52 8.18 -21.45
CA VAL A 18 -7.28 7.96 -20.04
C VAL A 18 -5.78 8.06 -19.78
N ASP A 19 -5.39 9.10 -19.04
CA ASP A 19 -3.98 9.33 -18.68
C ASP A 19 -3.50 8.43 -17.54
N TRP A 20 -4.39 8.16 -16.59
CA TRP A 20 -4.15 7.22 -15.51
C TRP A 20 -5.47 6.71 -14.94
N ILE A 21 -5.37 5.58 -14.24
CA ILE A 21 -6.44 5.06 -13.38
C ILE A 21 -5.90 4.91 -11.96
N ASP A 22 -6.71 5.27 -10.98
CA ASP A 22 -6.43 5.00 -9.57
C ASP A 22 -7.25 3.76 -9.17
N VAL A 23 -6.56 2.65 -8.89
CA VAL A 23 -7.18 1.43 -8.36
C VAL A 23 -6.97 1.37 -6.85
N THR A 24 -8.04 1.18 -6.08
CA THR A 24 -7.99 1.34 -4.63
C THR A 24 -8.73 0.26 -3.88
N TYR A 25 -8.11 -0.23 -2.81
CA TYR A 25 -8.73 -1.10 -1.81
C TYR A 25 -8.30 -0.66 -0.41
N SER A 26 -9.08 -1.06 0.60
CA SER A 26 -8.87 -0.69 1.99
C SER A 26 -8.83 -1.90 2.91
N ALA A 27 -7.94 -1.83 3.89
CA ALA A 27 -8.01 -2.65 5.10
C ALA A 27 -8.86 -1.92 6.15
N HIS A 28 -9.60 -2.68 6.94
CA HIS A 28 -10.42 -2.13 8.02
C HIS A 28 -9.79 -2.48 9.38
N ILE A 29 -9.13 -1.49 9.99
CA ILE A 29 -8.38 -1.62 11.24
C ILE A 29 -9.01 -0.67 12.27
N PRO A 30 -9.68 -1.17 13.32
CA PRO A 30 -10.42 -0.32 14.25
C PRO A 30 -9.57 0.64 15.10
N SER A 31 -8.32 0.29 15.40
CA SER A 31 -7.44 1.08 16.28
C SER A 31 -6.59 2.07 15.50
N ASP A 32 -6.69 3.36 15.82
CA ASP A 32 -5.86 4.44 15.26
C ASP A 32 -4.35 4.18 15.49
N THR A 33 -4.00 3.72 16.70
CA THR A 33 -2.61 3.38 17.04
C THR A 33 -2.07 2.26 16.14
N LEU A 34 -2.86 1.19 15.94
CA LEU A 34 -2.46 0.10 15.04
C LEU A 34 -2.35 0.59 13.59
N GLN A 35 -3.25 1.45 13.15
CA GLN A 35 -3.19 2.07 11.81
C GLN A 35 -1.90 2.87 11.60
N LYS A 36 -1.52 3.72 12.55
CA LYS A 36 -0.25 4.47 12.51
C LYS A 36 0.96 3.55 12.50
N GLN A 37 0.95 2.49 13.32
CA GLN A 37 2.00 1.48 13.32
C GLN A 37 2.11 0.75 11.97
N VAL A 38 0.99 0.45 11.31
CA VAL A 38 0.99 -0.11 9.94
C VAL A 38 1.65 0.86 8.96
N ILE A 39 1.32 2.16 9.00
CA ILE A 39 1.95 3.16 8.12
C ILE A 39 3.46 3.25 8.42
N ALA A 40 3.86 3.31 9.69
CA ALA A 40 5.25 3.36 10.10
C ALA A 40 6.04 2.14 9.63
N PHE A 41 5.46 0.94 9.75
CA PHE A 41 6.04 -0.29 9.22
C PHE A 41 6.23 -0.25 7.70
N LEU A 42 5.17 0.16 6.99
CA LEU A 42 5.15 0.21 5.53
C LEU A 42 6.19 1.20 4.96
N LYS A 43 6.52 2.28 5.69
CA LYS A 43 7.57 3.24 5.30
C LYS A 43 8.93 2.57 5.09
N ASN A 44 9.26 1.55 5.88
CA ASN A 44 10.54 0.85 5.78
C ASN A 44 10.52 -0.27 4.73
N VAL A 45 9.35 -0.61 4.18
CA VAL A 45 9.23 -1.70 3.20
C VAL A 45 9.65 -1.21 1.81
N HIS A 46 10.66 -1.87 1.26
CA HIS A 46 11.10 -1.65 -0.11
C HIS A 46 11.49 -2.96 -0.81
N SER A 47 11.06 -3.13 -2.06
CA SER A 47 11.24 -4.37 -2.80
C SER A 47 11.40 -4.10 -4.28
N GLY A 48 12.37 -4.77 -4.92
CA GLY A 48 12.69 -4.54 -6.34
C GLY A 48 12.91 -3.05 -6.65
N GLN A 49 12.13 -2.54 -7.60
CA GLN A 49 12.12 -1.13 -7.99
C GLN A 49 11.10 -0.30 -7.19
N THR A 50 10.32 -0.91 -6.30
CA THR A 50 9.38 -0.21 -5.43
C THR A 50 10.08 0.26 -4.15
N LYS A 51 10.32 1.58 -4.09
CA LYS A 51 11.00 2.25 -2.97
C LYS A 51 10.14 3.38 -2.43
N GLN A 52 10.26 3.60 -1.12
CA GLN A 52 9.60 4.72 -0.45
C GLN A 52 10.01 6.04 -1.11
N THR A 53 9.03 6.88 -1.42
CA THR A 53 9.27 8.27 -1.81
C THR A 53 9.42 9.10 -0.54
N ARG A 54 10.58 9.72 -0.37
CA ARG A 54 10.84 10.64 0.74
C ARG A 54 10.42 12.05 0.31
N PHE A 55 9.53 12.65 1.08
CA PHE A 55 9.15 14.06 0.94
C PHE A 55 9.94 14.90 1.95
N ASN A 56 9.98 16.22 1.74
CA ASN A 56 10.62 17.15 2.69
C ASN A 56 9.97 17.15 4.08
N ARG A 57 8.73 16.68 4.19
CA ARG A 57 8.03 16.47 5.46
C ARG A 57 7.67 14.99 5.57
N ASP A 58 7.91 14.40 6.73
CA ASP A 58 7.41 13.07 7.01
C ASP A 58 5.93 13.14 7.38
N TYR A 59 5.11 12.27 6.79
CA TYR A 59 3.68 12.20 7.06
C TYR A 59 3.41 10.97 7.91
N GLU A 60 2.96 11.15 9.14
CA GLU A 60 2.63 10.03 10.04
C GLU A 60 1.52 9.13 9.48
N THR A 61 0.60 9.71 8.70
CA THR A 61 -0.64 9.07 8.24
C THR A 61 -0.57 8.58 6.79
N THR A 62 0.57 8.71 6.12
CA THR A 62 0.71 8.36 4.70
C THR A 62 2.11 7.88 4.37
N VAL A 63 2.19 6.83 3.56
CA VAL A 63 3.41 6.36 2.90
C VAL A 63 3.16 6.33 1.39
N CYS A 64 4.15 6.76 0.62
CA CYS A 64 4.12 6.70 -0.84
C CYS A 64 5.32 5.92 -1.35
N TRP A 65 5.14 5.18 -2.45
CA TRP A 65 6.22 4.55 -3.19
C TRP A 65 6.21 5.02 -4.63
N ASN A 66 7.40 5.24 -5.19
CA ASN A 66 7.59 5.58 -6.60
C ASN A 66 6.76 6.77 -7.13
N SER A 67 6.57 7.85 -6.36
CA SER A 67 5.69 8.96 -6.78
C SER A 67 6.14 9.70 -8.05
N GLY A 68 7.40 9.60 -8.45
CA GLY A 68 7.93 10.15 -9.71
C GLY A 68 7.94 9.17 -10.89
N SER A 69 7.40 7.97 -10.73
CA SER A 69 7.39 6.94 -11.78
C SER A 69 6.42 7.28 -12.90
N ARG A 70 6.83 7.02 -14.15
CA ARG A 70 5.95 7.10 -15.34
C ARG A 70 5.05 5.88 -15.53
N ARG A 71 5.20 4.84 -14.69
CA ARG A 71 4.41 3.60 -14.77
C ARG A 71 3.37 3.54 -13.66
N LYS A 72 3.82 3.54 -12.40
CA LYS A 72 2.93 3.43 -11.25
C LYS A 72 3.45 4.18 -10.04
N SER A 73 2.54 4.79 -9.30
CA SER A 73 2.77 5.38 -7.98
C SER A 73 1.84 4.69 -6.99
N LEU A 74 2.38 4.27 -5.84
CA LEU A 74 1.62 3.58 -4.81
C LEU A 74 1.52 4.45 -3.57
N LYS A 75 0.40 4.36 -2.86
CA LYS A 75 0.21 5.02 -1.57
C LYS A 75 -0.53 4.11 -0.61
N ALA A 76 -0.17 4.19 0.66
CA ALA A 76 -1.02 3.74 1.75
C ALA A 76 -1.27 4.90 2.69
N TYR A 77 -2.53 5.16 3.07
CA TYR A 77 -2.89 6.29 3.91
C TYR A 77 -4.12 6.04 4.78
N LEU A 78 -4.19 6.76 5.90
CA LEU A 78 -5.31 6.68 6.82
C LEU A 78 -6.46 7.55 6.31
N LYS A 79 -7.56 6.91 5.88
CA LYS A 79 -8.64 7.62 5.18
C LYS A 79 -9.40 8.57 6.10
N GLY A 80 -9.55 8.24 7.38
CA GLY A 80 -10.16 9.13 8.38
C GLY A 80 -9.47 10.48 8.47
N TYR A 81 -8.14 10.51 8.52
CA TYR A 81 -7.36 11.75 8.52
C TYR A 81 -7.52 12.55 7.23
N GLU A 82 -7.59 11.88 6.08
CA GLU A 82 -7.79 12.54 4.80
C GLU A 82 -9.17 13.18 4.71
N VAL A 83 -10.23 12.47 5.11
CA VAL A 83 -11.61 12.97 5.16
C VAL A 83 -11.71 14.17 6.10
N ASN A 84 -11.12 14.09 7.30
CA ASN A 84 -11.13 15.18 8.27
C ASN A 84 -10.37 16.41 7.76
N LYS A 85 -9.19 16.20 7.18
CA LYS A 85 -8.44 17.29 6.55
C LYS A 85 -9.27 17.97 5.45
N ARG A 86 -9.97 17.19 4.63
CA ARG A 86 -10.81 17.72 3.56
C ARG A 86 -12.01 18.52 4.10
N ALA A 87 -12.63 18.05 5.19
CA ALA A 87 -13.70 18.78 5.86
C ALA A 87 -13.21 20.15 6.38
N GLU A 88 -12.03 20.20 7.00
CA GLU A 88 -11.42 21.45 7.48
C GLU A 88 -11.07 22.42 6.34
N GLU A 89 -10.58 21.92 5.21
CA GLU A 89 -10.35 22.74 4.01
C GLU A 89 -11.65 23.36 3.49
N ILE A 90 -12.75 22.60 3.47
CA ILE A 90 -14.06 23.09 3.02
C ILE A 90 -14.63 24.10 4.00
N LYS A 91 -14.49 23.92 5.31
CA LYS A 91 -14.88 24.92 6.32
C LYS A 91 -14.19 26.26 6.06
N LYS A 92 -12.89 26.25 5.76
CA LYS A 92 -12.13 27.47 5.40
C LYS A 92 -12.61 28.09 4.08
N GLN A 93 -13.01 27.29 3.11
CA GLN A 93 -13.57 27.79 1.85
C GLN A 93 -14.95 28.42 2.05
N LEU A 94 -15.78 27.86 2.94
CA LEU A 94 -17.09 28.41 3.30
C LEU A 94 -16.99 29.75 4.01
N GLN A 95 -15.95 29.99 4.82
CA GLN A 95 -15.71 31.32 5.40
C GLN A 95 -15.56 32.41 4.31
N LYS A 96 -15.03 32.05 3.14
CA LYS A 96 -14.88 32.97 2.00
C LYS A 96 -16.12 33.01 1.10
N ASN A 97 -16.82 31.88 0.96
CA ASN A 97 -18.00 31.72 0.10
C ASN A 97 -19.16 31.04 0.86
N PRO A 98 -19.82 31.75 1.80
CA PRO A 98 -20.75 31.12 2.75
C PRO A 98 -21.97 30.47 2.09
N ASN A 99 -22.44 31.05 0.98
CA ASN A 99 -23.67 30.64 0.32
C ASN A 99 -23.45 29.58 -0.77
N SER A 100 -22.25 29.00 -0.90
CA SER A 100 -21.97 27.99 -1.93
C SER A 100 -22.68 26.67 -1.62
N PRO A 101 -23.72 26.28 -2.38
CA PRO A 101 -24.49 25.06 -2.08
C PRO A 101 -23.62 23.80 -2.22
N TYR A 102 -22.65 23.83 -3.13
CA TYR A 102 -21.67 22.76 -3.30
C TYR A 102 -20.82 22.55 -2.05
N LEU A 103 -20.30 23.63 -1.46
CA LEU A 103 -19.45 23.54 -0.28
C LEU A 103 -20.25 23.11 0.96
N ILE A 104 -21.47 23.64 1.12
CA ILE A 104 -22.40 23.24 2.20
C ILE A 104 -22.71 21.74 2.09
N ASN A 105 -23.08 21.26 0.90
CA ASN A 105 -23.40 19.85 0.68
C ASN A 105 -22.16 18.95 0.89
N SER A 106 -21.00 19.38 0.39
CA SER A 106 -19.75 18.62 0.57
C SER A 106 -19.38 18.51 2.04
N LEU A 107 -19.51 19.60 2.81
CA LEU A 107 -19.25 19.58 4.23
C LEU A 107 -20.21 18.63 4.95
N LYS A 108 -21.52 18.73 4.67
CA LYS A 108 -22.54 17.86 5.24
C LYS A 108 -22.20 16.38 5.05
N VAL A 109 -21.78 15.98 3.84
CA VAL A 109 -21.39 14.60 3.55
C VAL A 109 -20.13 14.21 4.32
N LEU A 110 -19.09 15.05 4.30
CA LEU A 110 -17.81 14.73 4.95
C LEU A 110 -17.89 14.71 6.47
N THR A 111 -18.86 15.41 7.07
CA THR A 111 -19.11 15.40 8.52
C THR A 111 -20.16 14.38 8.95
N ASP A 112 -20.71 13.59 8.03
CA ASP A 112 -21.66 12.54 8.37
C ASP A 112 -21.01 11.51 9.31
N THR A 113 -21.66 11.21 10.42
CA THR A 113 -21.11 10.33 11.46
C THR A 113 -20.86 8.92 10.94
N LYS A 114 -21.75 8.37 10.09
CA LYS A 114 -21.57 7.02 9.53
C LYS A 114 -20.38 6.97 8.60
N LEU A 115 -20.18 8.01 7.78
CA LEU A 115 -18.98 8.14 6.93
C LEU A 115 -17.71 8.24 7.77
N GLN A 116 -17.72 9.07 8.81
CA GLN A 116 -16.59 9.26 9.71
C GLN A 116 -16.18 7.96 10.40
N GLU A 117 -17.15 7.24 10.98
CA GLU A 117 -16.91 5.94 11.62
C GLU A 117 -16.33 4.91 10.66
N PHE A 118 -16.79 4.90 9.41
CA PHE A 118 -16.26 4.01 8.38
C PHE A 118 -14.83 4.42 7.97
N ALA A 119 -14.61 5.69 7.66
CA ALA A 119 -13.33 6.22 7.20
C ALA A 119 -12.24 6.12 8.27
N ASN A 120 -12.58 6.30 9.54
CA ASN A 120 -11.65 6.19 10.67
C ASN A 120 -11.13 4.77 10.89
N LYS A 121 -11.75 3.76 10.28
CA LYS A 121 -11.27 2.37 10.30
C LYS A 121 -10.49 2.02 9.03
N CYS A 122 -10.46 2.89 8.02
CA CYS A 122 -9.92 2.57 6.70
C CYS A 122 -8.44 2.95 6.56
N VAL A 123 -7.59 1.95 6.33
CA VAL A 123 -6.26 2.14 5.72
C VAL A 123 -6.40 1.90 4.23
N ARG A 124 -6.28 2.95 3.41
CA ARG A 124 -6.43 2.86 1.95
C ARG A 124 -5.09 2.56 1.29
N PHE A 125 -5.09 1.59 0.39
CA PHE A 125 -4.02 1.26 -0.54
C PHE A 125 -4.45 1.67 -1.94
N GLU A 126 -3.78 2.67 -2.49
CA GLU A 126 -4.07 3.28 -3.79
C GLU A 126 -2.88 3.05 -4.73
N ALA A 127 -3.16 2.48 -5.90
CA ALA A 127 -2.21 2.40 -6.98
C ALA A 127 -2.68 3.29 -8.14
N ARG A 128 -1.90 4.33 -8.42
CA ARG A 128 -2.04 5.13 -9.64
C ARG A 128 -1.28 4.45 -10.76
N LEU A 129 -1.98 4.01 -11.79
CA LEU A 129 -1.43 3.38 -12.98
C LEU A 129 -1.45 4.39 -14.13
N LEU A 130 -0.26 4.85 -14.53
CA LEU A 130 -0.09 5.87 -15.57
C LEU A 130 -0.05 5.27 -16.97
N GLN A 131 -0.13 6.12 -18.00
CA GLN A 131 -0.11 5.76 -19.42
C GLN A 131 0.86 4.61 -19.76
N ARG A 132 2.14 4.71 -19.37
CA ARG A 132 3.14 3.68 -19.70
C ARG A 132 2.83 2.32 -19.10
N TYR A 133 2.20 2.27 -17.92
CA TYR A 133 1.78 1.00 -17.32
C TYR A 133 0.63 0.38 -18.10
N LEU A 134 -0.32 1.21 -18.57
CA LEU A 134 -1.41 0.73 -19.42
C LEU A 134 -0.87 0.22 -20.76
N ASP A 135 0.04 0.95 -21.39
CA ASP A 135 0.69 0.57 -22.64
C ASP A 135 1.48 -0.75 -22.48
N ASP A 136 2.33 -0.86 -21.44
CA ASP A 136 3.12 -2.07 -21.14
C ASP A 136 2.22 -3.31 -20.89
N LYS A 137 0.96 -3.11 -20.50
CA LYS A 137 -0.04 -4.15 -20.23
C LYS A 137 -1.05 -4.33 -21.36
N TYR A 138 -0.89 -3.63 -22.48
CA TYR A 138 -1.82 -3.65 -23.62
C TYR A 138 -3.26 -3.28 -23.25
N ILE A 139 -3.43 -2.38 -22.27
CA ILE A 139 -4.73 -1.86 -21.84
C ILE A 139 -5.08 -0.63 -22.68
N PRO A 140 -6.24 -0.60 -23.36
CA PRO A 140 -6.62 0.55 -24.18
C PRO A 140 -6.71 1.85 -23.38
N ARG A 141 -6.17 2.94 -23.93
CA ARG A 141 -6.26 4.27 -23.31
C ARG A 141 -7.45 5.10 -23.78
N ASN A 142 -8.01 4.82 -24.95
CA ASN A 142 -9.27 5.46 -25.33
C ASN A 142 -10.38 5.02 -24.36
N LEU A 143 -11.13 5.97 -23.80
CA LEU A 143 -12.09 5.75 -22.72
C LEU A 143 -13.14 4.69 -23.09
N PHE A 144 -13.72 4.78 -24.29
CA PHE A 144 -14.76 3.85 -24.72
C PHE A 144 -14.21 2.44 -24.98
N ASN A 145 -13.02 2.36 -25.58
CA ASN A 145 -12.31 1.10 -25.75
C ASN A 145 -11.93 0.47 -24.42
N LEU A 146 -11.53 1.28 -23.42
CA LEU A 146 -11.23 0.82 -22.07
C LEU A 146 -12.48 0.27 -21.37
N ILE A 147 -13.62 0.96 -21.47
CA ILE A 147 -14.90 0.48 -20.92
C ILE A 147 -15.28 -0.85 -21.57
N LYS A 148 -15.16 -0.97 -22.89
CA LYS A 148 -15.42 -2.21 -23.62
C LYS A 148 -14.46 -3.32 -23.18
N TYR A 149 -13.18 -2.99 -23.04
CA TYR A 149 -12.15 -3.91 -22.55
C TYR A 149 -12.48 -4.43 -21.15
N GLN A 150 -12.81 -3.55 -20.20
CA GLN A 150 -13.20 -3.93 -18.84
C GLN A 150 -14.42 -4.87 -18.86
N ARG A 151 -15.50 -4.46 -19.55
CA ARG A 151 -16.72 -5.29 -19.65
C ARG A 151 -16.43 -6.68 -20.21
N ASN A 152 -15.55 -6.77 -21.20
CA ASN A 152 -15.15 -8.06 -21.76
C ASN A 152 -14.27 -8.88 -20.81
N TYR A 153 -13.34 -8.23 -20.11
CA TYR A 153 -12.46 -8.84 -19.12
C TYR A 153 -13.25 -9.50 -17.98
N GLU A 154 -14.32 -8.83 -17.53
CA GLU A 154 -15.11 -9.21 -16.35
C GLU A 154 -16.20 -10.26 -16.66
N LYS A 155 -16.44 -10.62 -17.93
CA LYS A 155 -17.46 -11.61 -18.33
C LYS A 155 -17.33 -12.98 -17.64
N ASN A 156 -16.11 -13.39 -17.35
CA ASN A 156 -15.81 -14.70 -16.77
C ASN A 156 -15.59 -14.65 -15.25
N GLY A 157 -16.19 -13.67 -14.56
CA GLY A 157 -16.07 -13.51 -13.11
C GLY A 157 -14.72 -12.95 -12.63
N LYS A 158 -13.87 -12.47 -13.54
CA LYS A 158 -12.66 -11.72 -13.19
C LYS A 158 -13.02 -10.29 -12.80
N ASN A 159 -12.10 -9.61 -12.11
CA ASN A 159 -12.25 -8.20 -11.75
C ASN A 159 -11.00 -7.43 -12.16
N LEU A 160 -11.12 -6.54 -13.16
CA LEU A 160 -9.97 -5.84 -13.73
C LEU A 160 -9.27 -4.98 -12.68
N ILE A 161 -10.03 -4.26 -11.85
CA ILE A 161 -9.52 -3.36 -10.82
C ILE A 161 -8.76 -4.13 -9.74
N GLN A 162 -9.29 -5.27 -9.31
CA GLN A 162 -8.67 -6.16 -8.33
C GLN A 162 -7.35 -6.74 -8.88
N ASP A 163 -7.36 -7.25 -10.10
CA ASP A 163 -6.18 -7.86 -10.72
C ASP A 163 -5.05 -6.83 -10.92
N LEU A 164 -5.41 -5.63 -11.39
CA LEU A 164 -4.48 -4.51 -11.53
C LEU A 164 -3.91 -4.07 -10.18
N TRP A 165 -4.74 -3.99 -9.15
CA TRP A 165 -4.29 -3.61 -7.81
C TRP A 165 -3.34 -4.66 -7.22
N ASN A 166 -3.68 -5.96 -7.34
CA ASN A 166 -2.83 -7.06 -6.90
C ASN A 166 -1.46 -7.03 -7.59
N GLU A 167 -1.45 -6.86 -8.91
CA GLU A 167 -0.23 -6.74 -9.71
C GLU A 167 0.59 -5.50 -9.32
N ALA A 168 -0.07 -4.38 -9.05
CA ALA A 168 0.59 -3.13 -8.67
C ALA A 168 1.29 -3.23 -7.31
N PHE A 169 0.67 -3.88 -6.32
CA PHE A 169 1.20 -4.04 -4.96
C PHE A 169 2.01 -5.33 -4.73
N LYS A 170 2.09 -6.24 -5.71
CA LYS A 170 2.79 -7.53 -5.63
C LYS A 170 4.17 -7.46 -4.99
N GLU A 171 5.01 -6.50 -5.37
CA GLU A 171 6.37 -6.37 -4.80
C GLU A 171 6.35 -6.04 -3.29
N ILE A 172 5.39 -5.23 -2.84
CA ILE A 172 5.20 -4.87 -1.43
C ILE A 172 4.68 -6.07 -0.65
N PHE A 173 3.62 -6.74 -1.14
CA PHE A 173 3.08 -7.91 -0.45
C PHE A 173 4.02 -9.11 -0.44
N ASN A 174 4.81 -9.32 -1.49
CA ASN A 174 5.85 -10.35 -1.48
C ASN A 174 6.95 -10.06 -0.45
N ALA A 175 7.31 -8.78 -0.25
CA ALA A 175 8.28 -8.41 0.78
C ALA A 175 7.73 -8.60 2.19
N ILE A 176 6.42 -8.34 2.35
CA ILE A 176 5.69 -8.56 3.59
C ILE A 176 5.63 -10.06 3.94
N GLY A 177 5.25 -10.90 2.99
CA GLY A 177 5.15 -12.35 3.08
C GLY A 177 4.11 -12.88 4.09
N ASP A 178 3.78 -14.17 3.96
CA ASP A 178 2.88 -14.88 4.88
C ASP A 178 3.68 -15.64 5.94
N THR A 179 4.27 -14.95 6.91
CA THR A 179 5.05 -15.62 7.96
C THR A 179 4.39 -15.57 9.33
N LYS A 180 4.27 -16.76 9.94
CA LYS A 180 3.88 -16.95 11.34
C LYS A 180 5.08 -16.83 12.33
N MET A 181 6.28 -16.51 11.83
CA MET A 181 7.51 -16.49 12.64
C MET A 181 7.65 -15.18 13.43
N ASN A 182 7.90 -15.30 14.74
CA ASN A 182 8.28 -14.17 15.57
C ASN A 182 9.78 -13.88 15.38
N VAL A 183 10.11 -12.71 14.83
CA VAL A 183 11.48 -12.29 14.51
C VAL A 183 12.29 -11.82 15.70
N TYR A 184 11.71 -11.76 16.91
CA TYR A 184 12.37 -11.31 18.13
C TYR A 184 12.70 -12.45 19.10
N ASN A 185 12.35 -13.70 18.76
CA ASN A 185 12.78 -14.85 19.54
C ASN A 185 14.19 -15.28 19.09
N GLU A 186 15.20 -14.71 19.75
CA GLU A 186 16.63 -14.93 19.43
C GLU A 186 17.01 -16.41 19.48
N GLU A 187 16.60 -17.13 20.53
CA GLU A 187 16.88 -18.56 20.68
C GLU A 187 16.32 -19.38 19.51
N LYS A 188 15.08 -19.09 19.11
CA LYS A 188 14.44 -19.73 17.95
C LYS A 188 15.19 -19.44 16.66
N ILE A 189 15.66 -18.20 16.47
CA ILE A 189 16.43 -17.81 15.28
C ILE A 189 17.78 -18.54 15.25
N VAL A 190 18.51 -18.57 16.37
CA VAL A 190 19.79 -19.30 16.48
C VAL A 190 19.57 -20.78 16.16
N ASN A 191 18.55 -21.40 16.75
CA ASN A 191 18.26 -22.82 16.53
C ASN A 191 17.89 -23.11 15.07
N LEU A 192 17.09 -22.25 14.42
CA LEU A 192 16.76 -22.38 13.00
C LEU A 192 17.96 -22.20 12.09
N LEU A 193 18.82 -21.21 12.37
CA LEU A 193 20.05 -20.99 11.62
C LEU A 193 20.99 -22.19 11.74
N ARG A 194 21.18 -22.70 12.95
CA ARG A 194 22.02 -23.88 13.20
C ARG A 194 21.45 -25.11 12.50
N ARG A 195 20.14 -25.34 12.56
CA ARG A 195 19.49 -26.45 11.86
C ARG A 195 19.67 -26.39 10.34
N ASN A 196 19.54 -25.20 9.75
CA ASN A 196 19.55 -25.05 8.28
C ASN A 196 20.96 -24.89 7.69
N TYR A 197 21.94 -24.45 8.48
CA TYR A 197 23.28 -24.12 8.00
C TYR A 197 24.44 -24.82 8.73
N SER A 198 24.15 -25.81 9.57
CA SER A 198 25.18 -26.71 10.09
C SER A 198 25.78 -27.57 8.99
N LYS A 199 27.07 -27.91 9.10
CA LYS A 199 27.72 -28.87 8.21
C LYS A 199 28.64 -29.81 8.99
N ILE A 200 28.82 -31.03 8.50
CA ILE A 200 29.82 -31.94 9.02
C ILE A 200 31.17 -31.58 8.39
N THR A 201 32.19 -31.40 9.21
CA THR A 201 33.56 -31.12 8.77
C THR A 201 34.24 -32.41 8.27
N PRO A 202 35.35 -32.32 7.51
CA PRO A 202 36.11 -33.50 7.09
C PRO A 202 36.58 -34.39 8.26
N LYS A 203 36.65 -33.83 9.48
CA LYS A 203 37.02 -34.54 10.71
C LYS A 203 35.84 -35.17 11.45
N GLY A 204 34.62 -35.13 10.89
CA GLY A 204 33.40 -35.67 11.51
C GLY A 204 32.68 -34.73 12.49
N ASN A 205 33.28 -33.61 12.87
CA ASN A 205 32.66 -32.65 13.80
C ASN A 205 31.59 -31.79 13.12
N VAL A 206 30.52 -31.44 13.83
CA VAL A 206 29.50 -30.49 13.36
C VAL A 206 30.04 -29.05 13.49
N SER A 207 29.95 -28.27 12.42
CA SER A 207 30.33 -26.86 12.35
C SER A 207 29.09 -25.97 12.20
N TYR A 208 28.98 -24.98 13.08
CA TYR A 208 27.94 -23.95 13.04
C TYR A 208 28.44 -22.60 12.50
N SER A 209 29.65 -22.53 11.96
CA SER A 209 30.31 -21.25 11.62
C SER A 209 29.53 -20.39 10.60
N LYS A 210 28.76 -21.00 9.67
CA LYS A 210 27.87 -20.24 8.79
C LYS A 210 26.67 -19.69 9.57
N ALA A 211 26.05 -20.52 10.41
CA ALA A 211 24.92 -20.14 11.25
C ALA A 211 25.29 -18.99 12.20
N ASP A 212 26.42 -19.09 12.91
CA ASP A 212 26.86 -18.06 13.85
C ASP A 212 27.19 -16.74 13.13
N ARG A 213 27.77 -16.79 11.91
CA ARG A 213 28.00 -15.59 11.09
C ARG A 213 26.69 -14.92 10.64
N LEU A 214 25.69 -15.72 10.27
CA LEU A 214 24.36 -15.22 9.90
C LEU A 214 23.64 -14.63 11.12
N TYR A 215 23.83 -15.23 12.30
CA TYR A 215 23.30 -14.68 13.54
C TYR A 215 23.91 -13.31 13.86
N GLY A 216 25.24 -13.16 13.77
CA GLY A 216 25.88 -11.84 13.92
C GLY A 216 25.50 -10.83 12.82
N PHE A 217 25.06 -11.27 11.64
CA PHE A 217 24.44 -10.39 10.65
C PHE A 217 23.03 -9.95 11.09
N TYR A 218 22.22 -10.87 11.59
CA TYR A 218 20.91 -10.57 12.18
C TYR A 218 21.02 -9.59 13.36
N GLU A 219 21.94 -9.80 14.30
CA GLU A 219 22.15 -8.88 15.44
C GLU A 219 22.54 -7.48 14.97
N ARG A 220 23.37 -7.37 13.93
CA ARG A 220 23.70 -6.06 13.33
C ARG A 220 22.47 -5.38 12.73
N LEU A 221 21.56 -6.12 12.11
CA LEU A 221 20.29 -5.56 11.60
C LEU A 221 19.42 -5.05 12.76
N LEU A 222 19.38 -5.78 13.86
CA LEU A 222 18.64 -5.43 15.08
C LEU A 222 19.22 -4.18 15.75
N ASP A 223 20.53 -4.09 15.89
CA ASP A 223 21.24 -2.97 16.55
C ASP A 223 21.34 -1.72 15.66
N ARG A 224 21.87 -1.88 14.45
CA ARG A 224 22.26 -0.74 13.58
C ARG A 224 21.18 -0.35 12.58
N GLY A 225 20.32 -1.30 12.21
CA GLY A 225 19.24 -1.12 11.24
C GLY A 225 19.64 -1.45 9.81
N TYR A 226 18.63 -1.81 9.02
CA TYR A 226 18.78 -2.32 7.67
C TYR A 226 19.62 -1.42 6.76
N ASP A 227 19.28 -0.13 6.67
CA ASP A 227 19.99 0.83 5.80
C ASP A 227 21.45 1.03 6.20
N THR A 228 21.74 1.07 7.51
CA THR A 228 23.10 1.23 8.04
C THR A 228 23.95 0.02 7.70
N VAL A 229 23.43 -1.19 7.93
CA VAL A 229 24.12 -2.44 7.64
C VAL A 229 24.31 -2.63 6.13
N TYR A 230 23.31 -2.27 5.32
CA TYR A 230 23.40 -2.30 3.87
C TYR A 230 24.55 -1.45 3.33
N ARG A 231 24.83 -0.30 3.97
CA ARG A 231 25.93 0.59 3.59
C ARG A 231 27.29 0.17 4.15
N SER A 232 27.34 -0.71 5.16
CA SER A 232 28.58 -1.08 5.85
C SER A 232 29.28 -2.33 5.29
N MET A 233 28.77 -2.95 4.23
CA MET A 233 29.37 -4.14 3.60
C MET A 233 29.07 -4.21 2.10
N SER A 234 29.69 -5.16 1.39
CA SER A 234 29.43 -5.34 -0.03
C SER A 234 27.98 -5.77 -0.30
N ARG A 235 27.43 -5.31 -1.43
CA ARG A 235 26.03 -5.55 -1.81
C ARG A 235 25.74 -7.03 -2.01
N GLU A 236 26.72 -7.75 -2.55
CA GLU A 236 26.66 -9.19 -2.81
C GLU A 236 26.61 -9.98 -1.50
N THR A 237 27.45 -9.60 -0.53
CA THR A 237 27.47 -10.23 0.79
C THR A 237 26.18 -9.96 1.56
N PHE A 238 25.73 -8.70 1.55
CA PHE A 238 24.47 -8.31 2.19
C PHE A 238 23.30 -9.10 1.61
N ARG A 239 23.18 -9.14 0.27
CA ARG A 239 22.11 -9.87 -0.41
C ARG A 239 22.14 -11.35 -0.05
N ARG A 240 23.30 -12.00 -0.12
CA ARG A 240 23.42 -13.42 0.21
C ARG A 240 23.01 -13.72 1.65
N HIS A 241 23.43 -12.90 2.61
CA HIS A 241 23.03 -13.08 4.01
C HIS A 241 21.54 -12.79 4.23
N LEU A 242 20.98 -11.80 3.53
CA LEU A 242 19.54 -11.53 3.55
C LEU A 242 18.75 -12.72 2.99
N ASP A 243 19.17 -13.28 1.85
CA ASP A 243 18.56 -14.45 1.22
C ASP A 243 18.66 -15.67 2.14
N ASP A 244 19.80 -15.88 2.80
CA ASP A 244 19.99 -16.95 3.80
C ASP A 244 19.04 -16.78 5.01
N LEU A 245 18.83 -15.56 5.51
CA LEU A 245 17.86 -15.28 6.59
C LEU A 245 16.42 -15.47 6.12
N MET A 246 16.11 -15.13 4.87
CA MET A 246 14.78 -15.35 4.30
C MET A 246 14.47 -16.83 4.12
N ALA A 247 15.45 -17.64 3.74
CA ALA A 247 15.30 -19.08 3.56
C ALA A 247 14.96 -19.83 4.86
N ILE A 248 15.28 -19.26 6.04
CA ILE A 248 14.86 -19.83 7.32
C ILE A 248 13.44 -19.42 7.73
N GLY A 249 12.74 -18.60 6.95
CA GLY A 249 11.34 -18.22 7.15
C GLY A 249 11.11 -16.82 7.71
N LEU A 250 12.11 -15.93 7.64
CA LEU A 250 11.95 -14.50 7.90
C LEU A 250 11.55 -13.77 6.60
N THR A 251 10.70 -12.74 6.68
CA THR A 251 10.36 -11.94 5.50
C THR A 251 11.26 -10.74 5.36
N LYS A 252 11.37 -10.23 4.14
CA LYS A 252 12.17 -9.05 3.87
C LYS A 252 11.68 -7.83 4.66
N ALA A 253 10.37 -7.65 4.75
CA ALA A 253 9.77 -6.54 5.49
C ALA A 253 10.05 -6.64 6.99
N GLN A 254 10.04 -7.85 7.56
CA GLN A 254 10.48 -8.07 8.94
C GLN A 254 11.94 -7.66 9.13
N LEU A 255 12.83 -8.11 8.24
CA LEU A 255 14.25 -7.76 8.29
C LEU A 255 14.50 -6.25 8.13
N GLN A 256 13.69 -5.57 7.32
CA GLN A 256 13.74 -4.12 7.12
C GLN A 256 13.28 -3.32 8.35
N ASN A 257 12.39 -3.90 9.16
CA ASN A 257 11.82 -3.27 10.35
C ASN A 257 12.45 -3.76 11.67
N LEU A 258 13.54 -4.54 11.62
CA LEU A 258 14.16 -5.19 12.79
C LEU A 258 14.56 -4.21 13.91
N LYS A 259 15.12 -3.05 13.55
CA LYS A 259 15.62 -2.05 14.51
C LYS A 259 14.51 -1.34 15.29
N SER A 260 13.27 -1.38 14.82
CA SER A 260 12.18 -0.59 15.40
C SER A 260 12.06 -0.83 16.90
N HIS A 261 12.09 0.27 17.67
CA HIS A 261 12.22 0.31 19.14
C HIS A 261 11.10 -0.40 19.93
N GLU A 262 10.06 -0.88 19.25
CA GLU A 262 9.00 -1.68 19.85
C GLU A 262 9.27 -3.17 19.59
N LYS A 263 10.16 -3.75 20.41
CA LYS A 263 10.59 -5.16 20.38
C LYS A 263 9.44 -6.20 20.38
N ASN A 264 8.18 -5.80 20.62
CA ASN A 264 7.08 -6.72 20.90
C ASN A 264 5.87 -6.68 19.95
N ASN A 265 5.75 -5.75 18.98
CA ASN A 265 4.47 -5.55 18.26
C ASN A 265 4.49 -5.67 16.72
N ILE A 266 5.62 -6.00 16.09
CA ILE A 266 5.71 -5.96 14.60
C ILE A 266 5.05 -7.17 13.91
N ILE A 267 5.12 -8.36 14.50
CA ILE A 267 4.57 -9.58 13.89
C ILE A 267 3.02 -9.63 13.91
N PRO A 268 2.31 -9.13 14.95
CA PRO A 268 0.85 -9.00 14.92
C PRO A 268 0.33 -8.06 13.83
N LEU A 269 1.08 -7.01 13.45
CA LEU A 269 0.64 -5.97 12.52
C LEU A 269 0.34 -6.48 11.10
N MET A 270 1.06 -7.49 10.61
CA MET A 270 0.84 -8.02 9.26
C MET A 270 -0.41 -8.86 9.13
N LYS A 271 -0.81 -9.58 10.20
CA LYS A 271 -2.09 -10.30 10.23
C LYS A 271 -3.30 -9.34 10.29
N LEU A 272 -3.08 -8.07 10.64
CA LEU A 272 -4.14 -7.07 10.76
C LEU A 272 -4.46 -6.37 9.43
N VAL A 273 -3.54 -6.39 8.45
CA VAL A 273 -3.77 -5.82 7.12
C VAL A 273 -4.40 -6.89 6.21
N VAL A 274 -5.66 -7.24 6.50
CA VAL A 274 -6.47 -8.08 5.61
C VAL A 274 -7.29 -7.19 4.70
N ILE A 275 -7.13 -7.36 3.38
CA ILE A 275 -7.93 -6.66 2.38
C ILE A 275 -9.09 -7.55 1.98
N ASP A 276 -10.27 -7.23 2.50
CA ASP A 276 -11.50 -7.89 2.09
C ASP A 276 -12.09 -7.21 0.85
N PHE A 277 -11.80 -7.75 -0.33
CA PHE A 277 -12.28 -7.23 -1.61
C PHE A 277 -13.81 -7.14 -1.72
N SER A 278 -14.56 -7.91 -0.92
CA SER A 278 -16.03 -7.94 -0.95
C SER A 278 -16.69 -6.83 -0.12
N HIS A 279 -16.00 -6.32 0.91
CA HIS A 279 -16.54 -5.30 1.84
C HIS A 279 -15.80 -3.96 1.73
N GLN A 280 -15.75 -3.38 0.53
CA GLN A 280 -15.02 -2.12 0.24
C GLN A 280 -15.87 -0.85 0.33
N LYS A 281 -17.18 -1.02 0.49
CA LYS A 281 -18.16 0.06 0.63
C LYS A 281 -18.95 -0.17 1.91
N PRO A 282 -19.38 0.89 2.64
CA PRO A 282 -20.31 0.73 3.75
C PRO A 282 -21.59 0.02 3.29
N SER A 283 -22.21 -0.78 4.15
CA SER A 283 -23.46 -1.49 3.82
C SER A 283 -24.63 -0.56 3.45
N TRP A 284 -24.61 0.68 3.94
CA TRP A 284 -25.58 1.72 3.65
C TRP A 284 -25.25 2.54 2.40
N TYR A 285 -24.13 2.29 1.72
CA TYR A 285 -23.79 2.97 0.48
C TYR A 285 -24.72 2.53 -0.64
N VAL A 286 -25.34 3.51 -1.29
CA VAL A 286 -26.15 3.31 -2.48
C VAL A 286 -25.43 3.96 -3.65
N GLU A 287 -25.17 3.20 -4.70
CA GLU A 287 -24.53 3.71 -5.91
C GLU A 287 -25.43 4.76 -6.57
N PRO A 288 -24.93 5.97 -6.86
CA PRO A 288 -25.75 7.00 -7.48
C PRO A 288 -26.26 6.54 -8.85
N THR A 289 -27.57 6.59 -9.05
CA THR A 289 -28.17 6.33 -10.36
C THR A 289 -28.19 7.59 -11.20
N TYR A 290 -27.83 7.47 -12.49
CA TYR A 290 -27.81 8.58 -13.45
C TYR A 290 -29.16 9.29 -13.65
N THR A 291 -30.26 8.71 -13.16
CA THR A 291 -31.62 9.28 -13.22
C THR A 291 -31.77 10.64 -12.57
N HIS A 292 -30.91 11.02 -11.61
CA HIS A 292 -30.98 12.34 -10.96
C HIS A 292 -30.36 13.48 -11.75
N LEU A 293 -29.63 13.20 -12.83
CA LEU A 293 -29.10 14.24 -13.73
C LEU A 293 -30.10 14.68 -14.82
N ARG A 294 -31.24 13.96 -14.98
CA ARG A 294 -32.28 14.28 -15.96
C ARG A 294 -33.39 15.20 -15.46
N LYS A 295 -33.48 15.49 -14.16
CA LYS A 295 -34.57 16.31 -13.60
C LYS A 295 -34.36 17.83 -13.69
N VAL A 296 -33.31 18.27 -14.39
CA VAL A 296 -33.04 19.70 -14.63
C VAL A 296 -32.54 19.86 -16.06
N ALA A 297 -33.43 19.60 -17.02
CA ALA A 297 -33.33 20.03 -18.40
C ALA A 297 -34.73 20.45 -18.85
#